data_AF-A0A941Z8I9-F1
#
_entry.id   AF-A0A941Z8I9-F1
#
_cell.length_a   1.000
_cell.length_b   1.000
_cell.length_c   1.000
_cell.angle_alpha   90.00
_cell.angle_beta   90.00
_cell.angle_gamma   90.00
#
_symmetry.space_group_name_H-M   'P 1'
#
loop_
_entity.id
_entity.type
_entity.pdbx_description
1 polymer ?
#
loop_
_entity_poly.entity_id
_entity_poly.type
_entity_poly.pdbx_seq_one_letter_code
_entity_poly.pdbx_strand_id
1 'polypeptide(L)'
;MIQLKNIPAIFSQYTGQLAIPGLMLAISQAVQATPIPEAINFTHKDWDLTCDNTLTCRAAGYSADETDPAATVLITREAGASTPVINEVMLANYDSETDDPGTSGIPQLLIDNQSQGALLAANDDSWKMSDTQFAAFKQALKQDKPVSFKDSVHEYIFSGAGSSAVLLRMDDVQGRIGTPDALFRKGTNSETTVKPPVATPLIIKAPVQDIHGHDMSPQETALIKPRILATHNAAADCDEELLNETWQIARLNNKQSLITVPCWRAAYNSGDMYFVIDDEMKNPPVMVTDSATDYEDGILSFSMKGRGLGDCWSYQQWVWDGKQFIDSSSGNTGRCRLIRAGGAWDIPQRVTRVETR
;
A
#
# COMPACT_ATOMS: atom_id res chain seq x y z
N MET A 1 24.64 -64.31 14.91
CA MET A 1 25.99 -64.83 14.63
C MET A 1 26.76 -63.77 13.86
N ILE A 2 27.60 -63.01 14.55
CA ILE A 2 28.93 -62.52 14.13
C ILE A 2 29.55 -61.94 15.42
N GLN A 3 30.80 -62.33 15.63
CA GLN A 3 31.52 -62.39 16.89
C GLN A 3 32.01 -61.03 17.41
N LEU A 4 31.85 -60.82 18.72
CA LEU A 4 32.64 -59.88 19.52
C LEU A 4 34.09 -60.37 19.63
N LYS A 5 35.07 -59.49 19.42
CA LYS A 5 36.45 -59.68 19.86
C LYS A 5 36.88 -58.49 20.73
N ASN A 6 37.09 -58.78 22.01
CA ASN A 6 37.96 -58.02 22.93
C ASN A 6 39.42 -58.09 22.41
N ILE A 7 40.35 -57.16 22.68
CA ILE A 7 41.19 -56.94 23.89
C ILE A 7 42.33 -55.98 23.39
N PRO A 8 43.19 -55.27 24.18
CA PRO A 8 43.07 -54.57 25.47
C PRO A 8 43.42 -53.06 25.38
N ALA A 9 43.15 -52.34 26.48
CA ALA A 9 43.75 -51.06 26.79
C ALA A 9 45.25 -51.21 27.14
N ILE A 10 46.09 -50.34 26.57
CA ILE A 10 47.46 -50.10 27.04
C ILE A 10 47.57 -48.62 27.41
N PHE A 11 47.84 -48.39 28.69
CA PHE A 11 48.26 -47.11 29.25
C PHE A 11 49.61 -46.70 28.64
N SER A 12 49.71 -45.46 28.14
CA SER A 12 50.99 -44.77 28.04
C SER A 12 50.79 -43.32 28.43
N GLN A 13 51.37 -42.97 29.57
CA GLN A 13 51.51 -41.61 30.07
C GLN A 13 52.52 -40.87 29.20
N TYR A 14 52.07 -39.83 28.49
CA TYR A 14 52.95 -38.73 28.05
C TYR A 14 52.22 -37.42 28.30
N THR A 15 52.62 -36.75 29.38
CA THR A 15 52.36 -35.35 29.67
C THR A 15 53.05 -34.49 28.61
N GLY A 16 52.30 -34.05 27.61
CA GLY A 16 52.68 -32.98 26.69
C GLY A 16 51.74 -31.80 26.89
N GLN A 17 52.24 -30.71 27.49
CA GLN A 17 51.56 -29.41 27.48
C GLN A 17 51.44 -28.93 26.03
N LEU A 18 50.26 -29.12 25.44
CA LEU A 18 49.86 -28.48 24.18
C LEU A 18 49.13 -27.18 24.55
N ALA A 19 49.80 -26.06 24.34
CA ALA A 19 49.17 -24.75 24.30
C ALA A 19 48.17 -24.76 23.13
N ILE A 20 46.87 -24.73 23.44
CA ILE A 20 45.80 -24.54 22.46
C ILE A 20 45.71 -23.03 22.21
N PRO A 21 46.09 -22.50 21.03
CA PRO A 21 45.78 -21.13 20.70
C PRO A 21 44.25 -21.01 20.59
N GLY A 22 43.66 -20.18 21.46
CA GLY A 22 42.24 -19.88 21.46
C GLY A 22 41.85 -19.22 20.14
N LEU A 23 41.27 -20.01 19.24
CA LEU A 23 40.63 -19.51 18.04
C LEU A 23 39.31 -18.83 18.48
N MET A 24 39.34 -17.51 18.70
CA MET A 24 38.10 -16.74 18.83
C MET A 24 37.37 -16.80 17.48
N LEU A 25 36.37 -17.67 17.36
CA LEU A 25 35.37 -17.54 16.31
C LEU A 25 34.61 -16.25 16.56
N ALA A 26 34.96 -15.20 15.80
CA ALA A 26 34.10 -14.05 15.63
C ALA A 26 32.82 -14.53 14.90
N ILE A 27 31.77 -14.77 15.67
CA ILE A 27 30.44 -15.03 15.11
C ILE A 27 29.96 -13.68 14.56
N SER A 28 30.21 -13.45 13.28
CA SER A 28 29.58 -12.35 12.54
C SER A 28 28.07 -12.55 12.61
N GLN A 29 27.39 -11.82 13.50
CA GLN A 29 25.94 -11.76 13.48
C GLN A 29 25.55 -11.05 12.19
N ALA A 30 25.14 -11.83 11.19
CA ALA A 30 24.45 -11.27 10.05
C ALA A 30 23.20 -10.58 10.60
N VAL A 31 23.15 -9.25 10.48
CA VAL A 31 21.94 -8.48 10.77
C VAL A 31 20.91 -8.92 9.73
N GLN A 32 20.04 -9.86 10.10
CA GLN A 32 18.88 -10.18 9.29
C GLN A 32 17.96 -8.96 9.34
N ALA A 33 17.77 -8.31 8.19
CA ALA A 33 16.78 -7.24 8.08
C ALA A 33 15.42 -7.82 8.46
N THR A 34 14.75 -7.21 9.45
CA THR A 34 13.40 -7.59 9.83
C THR A 34 12.48 -7.41 8.60
N PRO A 35 11.72 -8.44 8.19
CA PRO A 35 10.84 -8.32 7.03
C PRO A 35 9.81 -7.23 7.30
N ILE A 36 9.61 -6.35 6.30
CA ILE A 36 8.57 -5.31 6.35
C ILE A 36 7.21 -6.03 6.34
N PRO A 37 6.32 -5.78 7.30
CA PRO A 37 5.00 -6.39 7.30
C PRO A 37 4.22 -6.07 6.03
N GLU A 38 3.52 -7.05 5.48
CA GLU A 38 2.60 -6.85 4.37
C GLU A 38 1.31 -6.16 4.83
N ALA A 39 0.67 -5.44 3.93
CA ALA A 39 -0.63 -4.82 4.18
C ALA A 39 -1.71 -5.89 4.40
N ILE A 40 -2.64 -5.61 5.30
CA ILE A 40 -3.81 -6.46 5.54
C ILE A 40 -5.02 -5.82 4.87
N ASN A 41 -5.60 -6.53 3.91
CA ASN A 41 -6.83 -6.12 3.24
C ASN A 41 -7.99 -7.04 3.66
N PHE A 42 -9.17 -6.47 3.87
CA PHE A 42 -10.39 -7.23 4.14
C PHE A 42 -11.62 -6.48 3.64
N THR A 43 -12.44 -7.16 2.84
CA THR A 43 -13.67 -6.61 2.28
C THR A 43 -14.86 -7.39 2.76
N HIS A 44 -15.93 -6.70 3.15
CA HIS A 44 -17.21 -7.32 3.42
C HIS A 44 -18.37 -6.39 3.06
N LYS A 45 -19.15 -6.79 2.05
CA LYS A 45 -20.29 -6.02 1.50
C LYS A 45 -19.86 -4.61 1.08
N ASP A 46 -20.42 -3.56 1.67
CA ASP A 46 -20.18 -2.16 1.29
C ASP A 46 -19.03 -1.52 2.09
N TRP A 47 -18.20 -2.34 2.74
CA TRP A 47 -17.09 -1.89 3.58
C TRP A 47 -15.79 -2.59 3.22
N ASP A 48 -14.70 -1.82 3.29
CA ASP A 48 -13.33 -2.28 3.10
C ASP A 48 -12.46 -1.88 4.29
N LEU A 49 -11.43 -2.68 4.55
CA LEU A 49 -10.38 -2.44 5.52
C LEU A 49 -9.03 -2.60 4.83
N THR A 50 -8.17 -1.60 5.02
CA THR A 50 -6.74 -1.71 4.71
C THR A 50 -5.94 -1.30 5.94
N CYS A 51 -5.04 -2.16 6.40
CA CYS A 51 -4.02 -1.80 7.38
C CYS A 51 -2.66 -1.85 6.71
N ASP A 52 -1.94 -0.73 6.70
CA ASP A 52 -0.63 -0.62 6.05
C ASP A 52 0.48 -1.32 6.85
N ASN A 53 1.69 -1.32 6.30
CA ASN A 53 2.89 -1.89 6.91
C ASN A 53 3.31 -1.25 8.25
N THR A 54 2.71 -0.13 8.67
CA THR A 54 2.90 0.50 10.00
C THR A 54 1.86 0.05 11.03
N LEU A 55 0.89 -0.78 10.61
CA LEU A 55 -0.33 -1.16 11.32
C LEU A 55 -1.35 -0.02 11.52
N THR A 56 -1.25 1.04 10.72
CA THR A 56 -2.30 2.06 10.64
C THR A 56 -3.42 1.52 9.77
N CYS A 57 -4.63 1.46 10.33
CA CYS A 57 -5.80 0.87 9.70
C CYS A 57 -6.78 1.94 9.21
N ARG A 58 -7.34 1.72 8.03
CA ARG A 58 -8.33 2.54 7.34
C ARG A 58 -9.53 1.67 6.98
N ALA A 59 -10.66 1.90 7.64
CA ALA A 59 -11.93 1.23 7.35
C ALA A 59 -12.84 2.21 6.60
N ALA A 60 -13.12 1.93 5.33
CA ALA A 60 -13.98 2.73 4.48
C ALA A 60 -15.34 2.06 4.30
N GLY A 61 -16.41 2.75 4.66
CA GLY A 61 -17.78 2.37 4.31
C GLY A 61 -18.29 3.19 3.14
N TYR A 62 -19.18 2.62 2.34
CA TYR A 62 -19.73 3.26 1.15
C TYR A 62 -21.26 3.19 1.15
N SER A 63 -21.90 4.02 0.34
CA SER A 63 -23.25 3.72 -0.16
C SER A 63 -23.28 2.36 -0.87
N ALA A 64 -24.48 1.77 -0.93
CA ALA A 64 -24.71 0.58 -1.71
C ALA A 64 -24.36 0.82 -3.18
N ASP A 65 -24.12 -0.26 -3.92
CA ASP A 65 -23.86 -0.16 -5.35
C ASP A 65 -24.99 0.56 -6.09
N GLU A 66 -24.66 1.27 -7.16
CA GLU A 66 -25.61 2.06 -7.97
C GLU A 66 -26.38 3.15 -7.20
N THR A 67 -25.95 3.52 -5.99
CA THR A 67 -26.51 4.69 -5.28
C THR A 67 -25.86 5.97 -5.78
N ASP A 68 -26.68 6.95 -6.15
CA ASP A 68 -26.24 8.26 -6.66
C ASP A 68 -27.22 9.36 -6.19
N PRO A 69 -26.77 10.42 -5.48
CA PRO A 69 -25.39 10.66 -5.07
C PRO A 69 -24.96 9.77 -3.90
N ALA A 70 -23.74 9.25 -3.99
CA ALA A 70 -23.16 8.37 -2.99
C ALA A 70 -22.48 9.14 -1.84
N ALA A 71 -22.31 8.47 -0.71
CA ALA A 71 -21.49 8.90 0.41
C ALA A 71 -20.47 7.81 0.77
N THR A 72 -19.36 8.23 1.36
CA THR A 72 -18.41 7.31 1.97
C THR A 72 -17.91 7.88 3.29
N VAL A 73 -17.63 6.99 4.24
CA VAL A 73 -17.09 7.33 5.57
C VAL A 73 -15.78 6.57 5.75
N LEU A 74 -14.70 7.30 5.99
CA LEU A 74 -13.39 6.75 6.32
C LEU A 74 -13.16 6.81 7.83
N ILE A 75 -12.77 5.68 8.41
CA ILE A 75 -12.36 5.56 9.81
C ILE A 75 -10.89 5.15 9.84
N THR A 76 -10.03 6.06 10.32
CA THR A 76 -8.58 5.86 10.37
C THR A 76 -8.11 5.74 11.81
N ARG A 77 -7.21 4.79 12.07
CA ARG A 77 -6.58 4.63 13.38
C ARG A 77 -5.17 4.08 13.28
N GLU A 78 -4.22 4.82 13.85
CA GLU A 78 -2.85 4.34 14.06
C GLU A 78 -2.80 3.19 15.08
N ALA A 79 -1.79 2.33 14.95
CA ALA A 79 -1.51 1.31 15.96
C ALA A 79 -0.93 1.92 17.26
N GLY A 80 -1.07 1.20 18.37
CA GLY A 80 -0.64 1.66 19.70
C GLY A 80 -1.78 2.01 20.65
N ALA A 81 -1.53 1.86 21.95
CA ALA A 81 -2.50 2.22 22.99
C ALA A 81 -2.87 3.70 22.91
N SER A 82 -4.12 4.02 23.27
CA SER A 82 -4.63 5.40 23.36
C SER A 82 -4.52 6.25 22.07
N THR A 83 -4.36 5.63 20.89
CA THR A 83 -4.43 6.36 19.62
C THR A 83 -5.87 6.77 19.30
N PRO A 84 -6.10 8.03 18.86
CA PRO A 84 -7.42 8.52 18.54
C PRO A 84 -7.97 7.86 17.26
N VAL A 85 -9.29 7.86 17.14
CA VAL A 85 -9.98 7.44 15.92
C VAL A 85 -10.34 8.70 15.14
N ILE A 86 -9.90 8.77 13.90
CA ILE A 86 -10.27 9.84 12.97
C ILE A 86 -11.45 9.34 12.13
N ASN A 87 -12.46 10.20 11.96
CA ASN A 87 -13.59 9.93 11.08
C ASN A 87 -13.71 11.07 10.07
N GLU A 88 -13.90 10.71 8.81
CA GLU A 88 -14.05 11.62 7.68
C GLU A 88 -15.22 11.12 6.82
N VAL A 89 -15.96 12.06 6.23
CA VAL A 89 -17.14 11.81 5.41
C VAL A 89 -16.95 12.54 4.10
N MET A 90 -17.01 11.83 2.99
CA MET A 90 -17.00 12.42 1.65
C MET A 90 -18.38 12.20 1.02
N LEU A 91 -18.96 13.28 0.49
CA LEU A 91 -20.24 13.26 -0.21
C LEU A 91 -19.97 13.45 -1.70
N ALA A 92 -20.71 12.75 -2.55
CA ALA A 92 -20.44 12.77 -3.98
C ALA A 92 -20.58 14.17 -4.55
N ASN A 93 -19.56 14.59 -5.30
CA ASN A 93 -19.51 15.82 -6.09
C ASN A 93 -18.89 15.54 -7.47
N TYR A 94 -19.00 14.32 -7.96
CA TYR A 94 -18.33 13.88 -9.19
C TYR A 94 -18.70 14.73 -10.42
N ASP A 95 -19.95 15.18 -10.53
CA ASP A 95 -20.44 16.04 -11.62
C ASP A 95 -20.29 17.55 -11.33
N SER A 96 -19.65 17.95 -10.22
CA SER A 96 -19.67 19.33 -9.73
C SER A 96 -18.84 20.33 -10.55
N GLU A 97 -18.33 19.98 -11.74
CA GLU A 97 -17.88 21.01 -12.70
C GLU A 97 -19.03 21.98 -13.08
N THR A 98 -20.29 21.59 -12.81
CA THR A 98 -21.48 22.44 -13.01
C THR A 98 -22.09 23.04 -11.74
N ASP A 99 -21.63 22.64 -10.55
CA ASP A 99 -22.24 23.07 -9.28
C ASP A 99 -21.38 24.15 -8.61
N ASP A 100 -22.01 25.26 -8.24
CA ASP A 100 -21.36 26.33 -7.47
C ASP A 100 -21.05 25.79 -6.05
N PRO A 101 -19.77 25.68 -5.63
CA PRO A 101 -19.35 25.03 -4.38
C PRO A 101 -19.94 25.65 -3.10
N GLY A 102 -20.63 26.80 -3.20
CA GLY A 102 -21.35 27.42 -2.10
C GLY A 102 -22.82 27.02 -1.92
N THR A 103 -23.41 26.22 -2.82
CA THR A 103 -24.88 26.03 -2.87
C THR A 103 -25.43 24.95 -1.95
N SER A 104 -24.68 23.85 -1.75
CA SER A 104 -25.15 22.68 -0.98
C SER A 104 -25.23 22.90 0.54
N GLY A 105 -24.59 23.94 1.07
CA GLY A 105 -24.60 24.22 2.51
C GLY A 105 -23.92 23.13 3.35
N ILE A 106 -24.06 23.23 4.69
CA ILE A 106 -23.39 22.29 5.61
C ILE A 106 -24.26 21.03 5.77
N PRO A 107 -23.77 19.83 5.41
CA PRO A 107 -24.53 18.60 5.54
C PRO A 107 -24.78 18.25 7.00
N GLN A 108 -25.90 17.57 7.25
CA GLN A 108 -26.28 17.02 8.54
C GLN A 108 -26.22 15.50 8.51
N LEU A 109 -25.86 14.89 9.64
CA LEU A 109 -26.00 13.45 9.84
C LEU A 109 -27.44 13.13 10.23
N LEU A 110 -28.08 12.19 9.54
CA LEU A 110 -29.38 11.64 9.89
C LEU A 110 -29.22 10.17 10.29
N ILE A 111 -29.84 9.79 11.41
CA ILE A 111 -29.95 8.41 11.87
C ILE A 111 -31.43 8.12 12.08
N ASP A 112 -31.95 7.10 11.40
CA ASP A 112 -33.38 6.75 11.46
C ASP A 112 -34.30 7.96 11.18
N ASN A 113 -33.93 8.74 10.14
CA ASN A 113 -34.58 10.01 9.75
C ASN A 113 -34.54 11.13 10.81
N GLN A 114 -33.75 10.99 11.88
CA GLN A 114 -33.57 12.02 12.90
C GLN A 114 -32.21 12.71 12.76
N SER A 115 -32.23 14.04 12.63
CA SER A 115 -31.01 14.84 12.54
C SER A 115 -30.20 14.75 13.84
N GLN A 116 -28.91 14.46 13.68
CA GLN A 116 -27.87 14.52 14.71
C GLN A 116 -27.08 15.84 14.63
N GLY A 117 -27.57 16.82 13.87
CA GLY A 117 -26.95 18.12 13.66
C GLY A 117 -25.99 18.16 12.47
N ALA A 118 -25.49 19.37 12.20
CA ALA A 118 -24.53 19.65 11.13
C ALA A 118 -23.17 18.98 11.38
N LEU A 119 -22.52 18.55 10.30
CA LEU A 119 -21.13 18.09 10.30
C LEU A 119 -20.17 19.28 10.44
N LEU A 120 -18.93 18.96 10.80
CA LEU A 120 -17.82 19.92 10.79
C LEU A 120 -17.08 19.81 9.47
N ALA A 121 -16.62 20.92 8.90
CA ALA A 121 -15.72 20.88 7.75
C ALA A 121 -14.38 20.24 8.15
N ALA A 122 -13.81 19.46 7.23
CA ALA A 122 -12.49 18.86 7.33
C ALA A 122 -11.65 19.27 6.09
N ASN A 123 -10.55 18.55 5.82
CA ASN A 123 -9.66 18.87 4.70
C ASN A 123 -10.21 18.33 3.38
N ASP A 124 -9.72 18.85 2.25
CA ASP A 124 -9.98 18.32 0.91
C ASP A 124 -11.47 18.12 0.57
N ASP A 125 -12.29 19.10 0.96
CA ASP A 125 -13.75 19.13 0.77
C ASP A 125 -14.52 18.01 1.50
N SER A 126 -13.87 17.35 2.47
CA SER A 126 -14.51 16.37 3.34
C SER A 126 -15.16 16.99 4.57
N TRP A 127 -15.97 16.19 5.25
CA TRP A 127 -16.67 16.54 6.47
C TRP A 127 -16.27 15.60 7.61
N LYS A 128 -16.59 15.98 8.84
CA LYS A 128 -16.29 15.21 10.04
C LYS A 128 -17.46 15.23 11.01
N MET A 129 -17.76 14.07 11.58
CA MET A 129 -18.66 13.95 12.72
C MET A 129 -17.94 14.39 14.00
N SER A 130 -18.61 15.18 14.82
CA SER A 130 -18.23 15.40 16.23
C SER A 130 -18.19 14.09 17.01
N ASP A 131 -17.55 14.07 18.18
CA ASP A 131 -17.46 12.84 19.00
C ASP A 131 -18.83 12.27 19.36
N THR A 132 -19.80 13.14 19.66
CA THR A 132 -21.19 12.75 19.94
C THR A 132 -21.86 12.11 18.72
N GLN A 133 -21.73 12.75 17.55
CA GLN A 133 -22.27 12.22 16.29
C GLN A 133 -21.60 10.88 15.92
N PHE A 134 -20.29 10.77 16.07
CA PHE A 134 -19.55 9.55 15.76
C PHE A 134 -19.92 8.40 16.71
N ALA A 135 -20.18 8.69 17.99
CA ALA A 135 -20.71 7.71 18.93
C ALA A 135 -22.11 7.22 18.52
N ALA A 136 -23.00 8.13 18.12
CA ALA A 136 -24.33 7.79 17.62
C ALA A 136 -24.28 7.00 16.31
N PHE A 137 -23.41 7.38 15.37
CA PHE A 137 -23.15 6.68 14.11
C PHE A 137 -22.71 5.23 14.36
N LYS A 138 -21.72 5.00 15.23
CA LYS A 138 -21.28 3.64 15.59
C LYS A 138 -22.40 2.81 16.23
N GLN A 139 -23.28 3.45 17.02
CA GLN A 139 -24.43 2.76 17.59
C GLN A 139 -25.46 2.41 16.52
N ALA A 140 -25.71 3.30 15.56
CA ALA A 140 -26.58 3.04 14.42
C ALA A 140 -26.09 1.85 13.59
N LEU A 141 -24.79 1.78 13.28
CA LEU A 141 -24.18 0.65 12.57
C LEU A 141 -24.37 -0.68 13.31
N LYS A 142 -24.26 -0.70 14.64
CA LYS A 142 -24.48 -1.90 15.46
C LYS A 142 -25.94 -2.36 15.50
N GLN A 143 -26.86 -1.44 15.30
CA GLN A 143 -28.31 -1.68 15.37
C GLN A 143 -28.93 -1.82 13.98
N ASP A 144 -28.10 -1.84 12.92
CA ASP A 144 -28.52 -1.81 11.52
C ASP A 144 -29.54 -0.69 11.23
N LYS A 145 -29.37 0.47 11.88
CA LYS A 145 -30.25 1.63 11.66
C LYS A 145 -29.89 2.34 10.36
N PRO A 146 -30.88 2.89 9.63
CA PRO A 146 -30.63 3.72 8.46
C PRO A 146 -29.76 4.93 8.81
N VAL A 147 -28.77 5.22 7.97
CA VAL A 147 -27.90 6.39 8.07
C VAL A 147 -27.91 7.12 6.72
N SER A 148 -28.09 8.43 6.74
CA SER A 148 -27.91 9.29 5.58
C SER A 148 -27.21 10.59 5.98
N PHE A 149 -26.64 11.25 4.99
CA PHE A 149 -26.16 12.62 5.11
C PHE A 149 -27.05 13.50 4.25
N LYS A 150 -27.37 14.71 4.71
CA LYS A 150 -28.30 15.58 3.99
C LYS A 150 -27.82 17.02 4.00
N ASP A 151 -27.69 17.58 2.82
CA ASP A 151 -27.35 18.99 2.63
C ASP A 151 -28.60 19.75 2.13
N SER A 152 -28.46 20.97 1.61
CA SER A 152 -29.60 21.77 1.11
C SER A 152 -30.19 21.26 -0.21
N VAL A 153 -29.47 20.39 -0.93
CA VAL A 153 -29.78 19.94 -2.30
C VAL A 153 -30.05 18.43 -2.33
N HIS A 154 -29.21 17.63 -1.68
CA HIS A 154 -29.16 16.18 -1.79
C HIS A 154 -29.28 15.47 -0.45
N GLU A 155 -29.72 14.21 -0.52
CA GLU A 155 -29.62 13.25 0.58
C GLU A 155 -28.83 12.03 0.11
N TYR A 156 -27.71 11.78 0.77
CA TYR A 156 -26.74 10.74 0.44
C TYR A 156 -26.97 9.54 1.36
N ILE A 157 -27.53 8.46 0.82
CA ILE A 157 -27.85 7.26 1.60
C ILE A 157 -26.57 6.47 1.86
N PHE A 158 -26.29 6.14 3.12
CA PHE A 158 -25.08 5.42 3.51
C PHE A 158 -25.39 3.97 3.91
N SER A 159 -24.59 3.00 3.46
CA SER A 159 -24.80 1.59 3.79
C SER A 159 -24.05 1.19 5.07
N GLY A 160 -24.80 0.75 6.08
CA GLY A 160 -24.23 0.07 7.24
C GLY A 160 -23.82 -1.38 6.96
N ALA A 161 -24.15 -1.92 5.79
CA ALA A 161 -24.01 -3.34 5.48
C ALA A 161 -22.53 -3.76 5.45
N GLY A 162 -22.15 -4.56 6.44
CA GLY A 162 -20.81 -5.14 6.57
C GLY A 162 -19.87 -4.38 7.52
N SER A 163 -20.29 -3.22 8.00
CA SER A 163 -19.58 -2.42 9.01
C SER A 163 -19.13 -3.24 10.22
N SER A 164 -20.00 -4.09 10.77
CA SER A 164 -19.70 -4.94 11.91
C SER A 164 -18.50 -5.86 11.67
N ALA A 165 -18.41 -6.48 10.50
CA ALA A 165 -17.32 -7.41 10.16
C ALA A 165 -15.99 -6.66 9.98
N VAL A 166 -16.03 -5.54 9.26
CA VAL A 166 -14.85 -4.71 8.98
C VAL A 166 -14.31 -4.05 10.25
N LEU A 167 -15.17 -3.45 11.08
CA LEU A 167 -14.74 -2.80 12.32
C LEU A 167 -14.25 -3.80 13.37
N LEU A 168 -14.85 -5.00 13.44
CA LEU A 168 -14.31 -6.09 14.25
C LEU A 168 -12.94 -6.56 13.76
N ARG A 169 -12.74 -6.66 12.44
CA ARG A 169 -11.44 -7.04 11.87
C ARG A 169 -10.39 -5.97 12.13
N MET A 170 -10.75 -4.69 12.09
CA MET A 170 -9.87 -3.59 12.46
C MET A 170 -9.42 -3.68 13.93
N ASP A 171 -10.37 -3.91 14.86
CA ASP A 171 -10.07 -4.14 16.27
C ASP A 171 -9.16 -5.38 16.46
N ASP A 172 -9.42 -6.48 15.73
CA ASP A 172 -8.63 -7.72 15.77
C ASP A 172 -7.18 -7.50 15.30
N VAL A 173 -7.01 -6.85 14.15
CA VAL A 173 -5.69 -6.56 13.57
C VAL A 173 -4.84 -5.75 14.56
N GLN A 174 -5.43 -4.80 15.27
CA GLN A 174 -4.73 -3.96 16.25
C GLN A 174 -4.71 -4.52 17.69
N GLY A 175 -5.32 -5.68 17.95
CA GLY A 175 -5.34 -6.29 19.29
C GLY A 175 -6.25 -5.58 20.31
N ARG A 176 -7.30 -4.92 19.82
CA ARG A 176 -8.25 -4.11 20.61
C ARG A 176 -9.55 -4.83 20.96
N ILE A 177 -9.75 -6.08 20.54
CA ILE A 177 -10.99 -6.77 20.90
C ILE A 177 -11.14 -6.87 22.43
N GLY A 178 -12.26 -6.36 22.94
CA GLY A 178 -12.58 -6.39 24.37
C GLY A 178 -11.87 -5.34 25.20
N THR A 179 -11.17 -4.36 24.60
CA THR A 179 -10.64 -3.20 25.33
C THR A 179 -11.72 -2.09 25.43
N PRO A 180 -11.56 -1.10 26.33
CA PRO A 180 -12.51 0.02 26.44
C PRO A 180 -12.61 0.90 25.18
N ASP A 181 -11.52 0.97 24.42
CA ASP A 181 -11.33 1.81 23.24
C ASP A 181 -11.60 1.08 21.91
N ALA A 182 -12.04 -0.18 21.95
CA ALA A 182 -12.46 -0.94 20.77
C ALA A 182 -13.59 -0.20 20.01
N LEU A 183 -13.55 -0.23 18.68
CA LEU A 183 -14.56 0.40 17.83
C LEU A 183 -15.89 -0.35 17.92
N PHE A 184 -15.84 -1.68 17.88
CA PHE A 184 -17.03 -2.50 17.79
C PHE A 184 -17.27 -3.29 19.09
N ARG A 185 -16.38 -4.20 19.47
CA ARG A 185 -16.55 -5.06 20.66
C ARG A 185 -15.75 -4.54 21.84
N LYS A 186 -16.34 -3.58 22.56
CA LYS A 186 -15.76 -3.03 23.79
C LYS A 186 -15.78 -4.03 24.95
N GLY A 187 -14.87 -3.86 25.88
CA GLY A 187 -14.82 -4.62 27.14
C GLY A 187 -13.92 -3.95 28.17
N THR A 188 -13.40 -4.75 29.10
CA THR A 188 -12.57 -4.28 30.22
C THR A 188 -11.13 -4.77 30.15
N ASN A 189 -10.71 -5.35 29.02
CA ASN A 189 -9.32 -5.80 28.85
C ASN A 189 -8.38 -4.60 28.86
N SER A 190 -7.20 -4.79 29.44
CA SER A 190 -6.14 -3.78 29.43
C SER A 190 -5.66 -3.50 27.99
N GLU A 191 -5.34 -2.24 27.68
CA GLU A 191 -4.73 -1.88 26.40
C GLU A 191 -3.30 -2.41 26.22
N THR A 192 -2.74 -3.13 27.20
CA THR A 192 -1.46 -3.84 27.04
C THR A 192 -1.49 -4.92 25.96
N THR A 193 -2.68 -5.36 25.52
CA THR A 193 -2.85 -6.29 24.39
C THR A 193 -2.84 -5.59 23.03
N VAL A 194 -2.91 -4.25 22.99
CA VAL A 194 -2.90 -3.47 21.76
C VAL A 194 -1.52 -3.55 21.14
N LYS A 195 -1.47 -3.86 19.84
CA LYS A 195 -0.20 -3.96 19.11
C LYS A 195 0.45 -2.56 19.02
N PRO A 196 1.75 -2.44 19.31
CA PRO A 196 2.47 -1.19 19.12
C PRO A 196 2.55 -0.83 17.62
N PRO A 197 2.77 0.45 17.29
CA PRO A 197 3.04 0.85 15.92
C PRO A 197 4.32 0.19 15.39
N VAL A 198 4.32 -0.15 14.10
CA VAL A 198 5.51 -0.62 13.40
C VAL A 198 6.23 0.57 12.79
N ALA A 199 7.54 0.66 12.98
CA ALA A 199 8.34 1.77 12.47
C ALA A 199 8.30 1.80 10.92
N THR A 200 8.06 2.99 10.37
CA THR A 200 8.09 3.22 8.93
C THR A 200 9.50 2.96 8.39
N PRO A 201 9.68 2.05 7.41
CA PRO A 201 10.99 1.77 6.82
C PRO A 201 11.60 3.01 6.16
N LEU A 202 12.92 3.14 6.23
CA LEU A 202 13.68 4.23 5.60
C LEU A 202 14.33 3.73 4.30
N ILE A 203 14.11 4.46 3.21
CA ILE A 203 14.84 4.30 1.94
C ILE A 203 15.73 5.52 1.74
N ILE A 204 17.02 5.29 1.53
CA ILE A 204 17.95 6.35 1.13
C ILE A 204 18.01 6.37 -0.39
N LYS A 205 17.34 7.35 -1.00
CA LYS A 205 17.38 7.57 -2.44
C LYS A 205 18.80 7.96 -2.86
N ALA A 206 19.36 7.21 -3.80
CA ALA A 206 20.66 7.55 -4.39
C ALA A 206 20.48 8.46 -5.61
N PRO A 207 21.48 9.32 -5.91
CA PRO A 207 21.47 10.10 -7.14
C PRO A 207 21.58 9.18 -8.36
N VAL A 208 20.92 9.57 -9.45
CA VAL A 208 21.04 8.95 -10.77
C VAL A 208 21.86 9.85 -11.71
N GLN A 209 22.34 9.31 -12.82
CA GLN A 209 23.02 10.11 -13.85
C GLN A 209 22.02 10.78 -14.78
N ASP A 210 20.99 10.04 -15.17
CA ASP A 210 19.94 10.52 -16.07
C ASP A 210 18.62 10.69 -15.29
N ILE A 211 18.14 11.92 -15.24
CA ILE A 211 16.84 12.29 -14.64
C ILE A 211 15.68 11.72 -15.46
N HIS A 212 15.80 11.69 -16.78
CA HIS A 212 14.81 11.11 -17.69
C HIS A 212 15.47 10.10 -18.62
N GLY A 213 14.69 9.14 -19.11
CA GLY A 213 15.14 8.25 -20.18
C GLY A 213 15.26 8.97 -21.52
N HIS A 214 16.02 8.36 -22.43
CA HIS A 214 16.08 8.73 -23.83
C HIS A 214 15.91 7.53 -24.74
N ASP A 215 15.47 7.77 -25.99
CA ASP A 215 15.37 6.75 -27.02
C ASP A 215 16.70 5.99 -27.16
N MET A 216 16.65 4.66 -27.11
CA MET A 216 17.84 3.86 -27.40
C MET A 216 18.29 4.06 -28.85
N SER A 217 19.58 4.25 -29.03
CA SER A 217 20.23 4.24 -30.34
C SER A 217 20.09 2.87 -31.02
N PRO A 218 20.32 2.78 -32.35
CA PRO A 218 20.33 1.49 -33.05
C PRO A 218 21.36 0.49 -32.49
N GLN A 219 22.47 1.00 -31.95
CA GLN A 219 23.53 0.17 -31.36
C GLN A 219 23.10 -0.42 -30.02
N GLU A 220 22.51 0.41 -29.14
CA GLU A 220 21.92 -0.04 -27.87
C GLU A 220 20.79 -1.03 -28.12
N THR A 221 19.92 -0.74 -29.09
CA THR A 221 18.82 -1.64 -29.50
C THR A 221 19.31 -3.02 -29.90
N ALA A 222 20.33 -3.09 -30.78
CA ALA A 222 20.87 -4.36 -31.24
C ALA A 222 21.52 -5.19 -30.11
N LEU A 223 22.09 -4.52 -29.10
CA LEU A 223 22.74 -5.17 -27.95
C LEU A 223 21.75 -5.60 -26.86
N ILE A 224 20.80 -4.73 -26.53
CA ILE A 224 19.98 -4.83 -25.31
C ILE A 224 18.69 -5.61 -25.56
N LYS A 225 17.94 -5.32 -26.64
CA LYS A 225 16.63 -5.93 -26.88
C LYS A 225 16.68 -7.47 -26.82
N PRO A 226 17.64 -8.16 -27.49
CA PRO A 226 17.71 -9.63 -27.44
C PRO A 226 17.95 -10.19 -26.03
N ARG A 227 18.65 -9.44 -25.16
CA ARG A 227 18.93 -9.85 -23.77
C ARG A 227 17.70 -9.74 -22.89
N ILE A 228 16.95 -8.64 -23.02
CA ILE A 228 15.69 -8.46 -22.30
C ILE A 228 14.67 -9.52 -22.74
N LEU A 229 14.47 -9.70 -24.05
CA LEU A 229 13.52 -10.69 -24.57
C LEU A 229 13.88 -12.15 -24.24
N ALA A 230 15.16 -12.43 -23.99
CA ALA A 230 15.60 -13.74 -23.51
C ALA A 230 15.33 -13.97 -22.01
N THR A 231 14.97 -12.92 -21.25
CA THR A 231 14.59 -13.03 -19.85
C THR A 231 13.21 -13.68 -19.79
N HIS A 232 13.08 -14.77 -19.03
CA HIS A 232 11.84 -15.55 -18.97
C HIS A 232 10.66 -14.65 -18.58
N ASN A 233 9.56 -14.74 -19.34
CA ASN A 233 8.32 -13.93 -19.21
C ASN A 233 8.42 -12.44 -19.60
N ALA A 234 9.58 -11.92 -20.01
CA ALA A 234 9.72 -10.50 -20.38
C ALA A 234 8.92 -10.07 -21.63
N ALA A 235 8.26 -10.98 -22.33
CA ALA A 235 7.45 -10.68 -23.50
C ALA A 235 6.17 -11.52 -23.57
N ALA A 236 5.92 -12.39 -22.59
CA ALA A 236 4.82 -13.36 -22.69
C ALA A 236 3.44 -12.66 -22.59
N ASP A 237 3.37 -11.57 -21.84
CA ASP A 237 2.13 -10.85 -21.54
C ASP A 237 2.08 -9.43 -22.15
N CYS A 238 3.08 -9.06 -22.97
CA CYS A 238 3.12 -7.76 -23.66
C CYS A 238 2.58 -7.84 -25.08
N ASP A 239 2.05 -6.73 -25.56
CA ASP A 239 1.62 -6.56 -26.95
C ASP A 239 2.83 -6.56 -27.89
N GLU A 240 2.82 -7.44 -28.90
CA GLU A 240 3.90 -7.58 -29.87
C GLU A 240 4.13 -6.31 -30.70
N GLU A 241 3.07 -5.53 -30.99
CA GLU A 241 3.20 -4.25 -31.68
C GLU A 241 3.99 -3.25 -30.82
N LEU A 242 3.71 -3.22 -29.51
CA LEU A 242 4.40 -2.34 -28.56
C LEU A 242 5.86 -2.76 -28.33
N LEU A 243 6.16 -4.06 -28.29
CA LEU A 243 7.54 -4.55 -28.19
C LEU A 243 8.42 -4.10 -29.36
N ASN A 244 7.80 -3.85 -30.52
CA ASN A 244 8.46 -3.33 -31.72
C ASN A 244 8.65 -1.80 -31.72
N GLU A 245 8.01 -1.06 -30.81
CA GLU A 245 8.24 0.38 -30.63
C GLU A 245 9.67 0.68 -30.10
N THR A 246 10.03 1.97 -30.10
CA THR A 246 11.30 2.46 -29.55
C THR A 246 11.30 2.30 -28.03
N TRP A 247 12.33 1.64 -27.47
CA TRP A 247 12.50 1.53 -26.02
C TRP A 247 13.39 2.66 -25.51
N GLN A 248 13.27 2.99 -24.22
CA GLN A 248 14.09 4.01 -23.58
C GLN A 248 15.20 3.39 -22.73
N ILE A 249 16.27 4.16 -22.52
CA ILE A 249 17.34 3.88 -21.58
C ILE A 249 17.62 5.11 -20.70
N ALA A 250 17.90 4.90 -19.42
CA ALA A 250 18.39 5.92 -18.48
C ALA A 250 19.54 5.37 -17.65
N ARG A 251 20.66 6.09 -17.55
CA ARG A 251 21.79 5.69 -16.70
C ARG A 251 21.48 5.97 -15.23
N LEU A 252 21.51 4.91 -14.43
CA LEU A 252 21.34 4.98 -12.99
C LEU A 252 22.67 5.31 -12.30
N ASN A 253 23.77 4.71 -12.79
CA ASN A 253 25.13 4.98 -12.33
C ASN A 253 26.15 4.58 -13.42
N ASN A 254 27.45 4.59 -13.09
CA ASN A 254 28.53 4.24 -14.03
C ASN A 254 28.55 2.78 -14.54
N LYS A 255 27.64 1.92 -14.06
CA LYS A 255 27.63 0.47 -14.33
C LYS A 255 26.25 -0.08 -14.62
N GLN A 256 25.20 0.69 -14.36
CA GLN A 256 23.83 0.21 -14.41
C GLN A 256 22.95 1.22 -15.11
N SER A 257 22.11 0.70 -15.99
CA SER A 257 21.09 1.47 -16.70
C SER A 257 19.72 0.84 -16.48
N LEU A 258 18.69 1.67 -16.56
CA LEU A 258 17.29 1.30 -16.56
C LEU A 258 16.80 1.26 -18.00
N ILE A 259 16.09 0.19 -18.37
CA ILE A 259 15.45 0.02 -19.68
C ILE A 259 13.93 0.10 -19.48
N THR A 260 13.28 0.95 -20.26
CA THR A 260 11.82 1.06 -20.34
C THR A 260 11.32 0.39 -21.61
N VAL A 261 10.45 -0.59 -21.47
CA VAL A 261 9.89 -1.37 -22.58
C VAL A 261 8.38 -1.17 -22.64
N PRO A 262 7.86 -0.52 -23.70
CA PRO A 262 6.41 -0.46 -23.93
C PRO A 262 5.81 -1.87 -23.92
N CYS A 263 4.81 -2.10 -23.06
CA CYS A 263 4.30 -3.46 -22.84
C CYS A 263 2.81 -3.59 -23.16
N TRP A 264 1.94 -2.75 -22.59
CA TRP A 264 0.50 -2.89 -22.82
C TRP A 264 -0.24 -1.54 -22.82
N ARG A 265 -1.34 -1.50 -23.56
CA ARG A 265 -2.29 -0.39 -23.60
C ARG A 265 -3.71 -0.95 -23.48
N ALA A 266 -4.51 -0.35 -22.61
CA ALA A 266 -5.93 -0.63 -22.43
C ALA A 266 -6.76 0.63 -22.70
N ALA A 267 -8.08 0.56 -22.52
CA ALA A 267 -9.00 1.64 -22.89
C ALA A 267 -8.67 3.02 -22.27
N TYR A 268 -8.06 3.05 -21.09
CA TYR A 268 -7.75 4.28 -20.36
C TYR A 268 -6.48 4.19 -19.48
N ASN A 269 -5.72 3.10 -19.61
CA ASN A 269 -4.46 2.85 -18.88
C ASN A 269 -3.42 2.29 -19.86
N SER A 270 -2.15 2.44 -19.53
CA SER A 270 -1.01 1.82 -20.21
C SER A 270 0.05 1.48 -19.19
N GLY A 271 0.95 0.56 -19.51
CA GLY A 271 2.07 0.22 -18.64
C GLY A 271 3.28 -0.27 -19.43
N ASP A 272 4.45 0.00 -18.87
CA ASP A 272 5.74 -0.38 -19.40
C ASP A 272 6.44 -1.34 -18.43
N MET A 273 7.26 -2.24 -18.97
CA MET A 273 8.20 -3.00 -18.16
C MET A 273 9.47 -2.21 -17.93
N TYR A 274 10.02 -2.35 -16.74
CA TYR A 274 11.27 -1.71 -16.33
C TYR A 274 12.29 -2.76 -15.92
N PHE A 275 13.48 -2.70 -16.53
CA PHE A 275 14.60 -3.60 -16.23
C PHE A 275 15.84 -2.82 -15.83
N VAL A 276 16.51 -3.24 -14.76
CA VAL A 276 17.88 -2.82 -14.48
C VAL A 276 18.84 -3.78 -15.18
N ILE A 277 19.77 -3.22 -15.94
CA ILE A 277 20.83 -3.95 -16.63
C ILE A 277 22.20 -3.56 -16.06
N ASP A 278 23.16 -4.48 -16.20
CA ASP A 278 24.59 -4.19 -16.10
C ASP A 278 25.06 -3.71 -17.48
N ASP A 279 25.73 -2.55 -17.54
CA ASP A 279 26.11 -1.91 -18.82
C ASP A 279 27.10 -2.78 -19.62
N GLU A 280 27.87 -3.62 -18.94
CA GLU A 280 28.79 -4.59 -19.56
C GLU A 280 28.09 -5.91 -19.94
N MET A 281 26.79 -6.05 -19.64
CA MET A 281 25.97 -7.23 -19.89
C MET A 281 26.53 -8.52 -19.28
N LYS A 282 27.29 -8.40 -18.18
CA LYS A 282 27.87 -9.56 -17.48
C LYS A 282 26.87 -10.27 -16.58
N ASN A 283 25.89 -9.52 -16.08
CA ASN A 283 24.82 -10.02 -15.24
C ASN A 283 23.50 -10.05 -16.03
N PRO A 284 22.59 -10.99 -15.72
CA PRO A 284 21.26 -11.00 -16.34
C PRO A 284 20.48 -9.73 -15.97
N PRO A 285 19.62 -9.22 -16.88
CA PRO A 285 18.68 -8.16 -16.55
C PRO A 285 17.79 -8.52 -15.36
N VAL A 286 17.47 -7.54 -14.53
CA VAL A 286 16.56 -7.69 -13.38
C VAL A 286 15.30 -6.87 -13.65
N MET A 287 14.16 -7.54 -13.79
CA MET A 287 12.87 -6.87 -13.88
C MET A 287 12.55 -6.20 -12.55
N VAL A 288 12.16 -4.92 -12.60
CA VAL A 288 11.67 -4.16 -11.45
C VAL A 288 10.17 -4.28 -11.33
N THR A 289 9.47 -4.03 -12.43
CA THR A 289 8.00 -4.06 -12.54
C THR A 289 7.60 -4.18 -14.02
N ASP A 290 6.40 -4.66 -14.26
CA ASP A 290 5.76 -4.83 -15.58
C ASP A 290 4.62 -3.84 -15.84
N SER A 291 4.41 -2.90 -14.91
CA SER A 291 3.19 -2.09 -14.87
C SER A 291 3.43 -0.61 -14.56
N ALA A 292 4.67 -0.18 -14.29
CA ALA A 292 4.91 1.24 -14.07
C ALA A 292 4.56 2.06 -15.32
N THR A 293 4.09 3.28 -15.07
CA THR A 293 3.61 4.22 -16.08
C THR A 293 4.65 5.28 -16.40
N ASP A 294 5.64 5.47 -15.55
CA ASP A 294 6.64 6.54 -15.71
C ASP A 294 7.94 6.28 -14.93
N TYR A 295 9.02 6.92 -15.38
CA TYR A 295 10.30 7.05 -14.69
C TYR A 295 10.78 8.51 -14.65
N GLU A 296 11.13 8.98 -13.46
CA GLU A 296 11.80 10.26 -13.26
C GLU A 296 12.75 10.22 -12.06
N ASP A 297 13.99 10.68 -12.27
CA ASP A 297 15.01 10.91 -11.24
C ASP A 297 15.18 9.74 -10.25
N GLY A 298 15.32 8.51 -10.75
CA GLY A 298 15.46 7.33 -9.87
C GLY A 298 14.16 6.90 -9.19
N ILE A 299 13.00 7.34 -9.68
CA ILE A 299 11.67 6.95 -9.18
C ILE A 299 10.87 6.34 -10.33
N LEU A 300 10.37 5.13 -10.12
CA LEU A 300 9.32 4.55 -10.96
C LEU A 300 7.97 4.83 -10.33
N SER A 301 7.01 5.26 -11.13
CA SER A 301 5.63 5.49 -10.67
C SER A 301 4.65 4.63 -11.46
N PHE A 302 3.67 4.10 -10.76
CA PHE A 302 2.46 3.45 -11.28
C PHE A 302 1.28 4.31 -10.83
N SER A 303 0.40 4.67 -11.77
CA SER A 303 -0.88 5.29 -11.45
C SER A 303 -1.92 4.89 -12.49
N MET A 304 -2.98 4.21 -12.07
CA MET A 304 -3.98 3.67 -12.98
C MET A 304 -5.39 3.89 -12.46
N LYS A 305 -6.28 4.22 -13.39
CA LYS A 305 -7.71 4.30 -13.11
C LYS A 305 -8.26 2.90 -12.87
N GLY A 306 -9.17 2.76 -11.90
CA GLY A 306 -9.94 1.53 -11.75
C GLY A 306 -10.98 1.34 -12.86
N ARG A 307 -11.50 2.44 -13.42
CA ARG A 307 -12.37 2.45 -14.61
C ARG A 307 -12.28 3.76 -15.38
N GLY A 308 -12.82 3.81 -16.61
CA GLY A 308 -12.68 4.96 -17.52
C GLY A 308 -13.13 6.31 -16.96
N LEU A 309 -14.07 6.30 -16.00
CA LEU A 309 -14.54 7.48 -15.28
C LEU A 309 -13.43 8.12 -14.41
N GLY A 310 -12.47 7.35 -13.91
CA GLY A 310 -11.40 7.88 -13.06
C GLY A 310 -11.87 8.35 -11.69
N ASP A 311 -12.98 7.78 -11.18
CA ASP A 311 -13.54 8.01 -9.84
C ASP A 311 -12.88 7.14 -8.75
N CYS A 312 -11.81 6.42 -9.11
CA CYS A 312 -10.99 5.56 -8.26
C CYS A 312 -9.68 5.25 -8.99
N TRP A 313 -8.59 5.13 -8.25
CA TRP A 313 -7.25 4.93 -8.76
C TRP A 313 -6.46 3.97 -7.87
N SER A 314 -5.46 3.31 -8.44
CA SER A 314 -4.40 2.60 -7.71
C SER A 314 -3.06 3.23 -8.04
N TYR A 315 -2.15 3.25 -7.07
CA TYR A 315 -0.82 3.81 -7.21
C TYR A 315 0.25 2.93 -6.58
N GLN A 316 1.45 3.01 -7.11
CA GLN A 316 2.65 2.40 -6.52
C GLN A 316 3.90 3.18 -6.95
N GLN A 317 4.93 3.20 -6.13
CA GLN A 317 6.23 3.77 -6.47
C GLN A 317 7.38 2.86 -6.06
N TRP A 318 8.46 2.93 -6.83
CA TRP A 318 9.73 2.31 -6.50
C TRP A 318 10.85 3.35 -6.54
N VAL A 319 11.73 3.33 -5.54
CA VAL A 319 12.84 4.29 -5.41
C VAL A 319 14.18 3.59 -5.55
N TRP A 320 15.06 4.17 -6.37
CA TRP A 320 16.44 3.73 -6.54
C TRP A 320 17.28 4.01 -5.28
N ASP A 321 17.80 2.95 -4.64
CA ASP A 321 18.63 3.05 -3.44
C ASP A 321 20.16 3.10 -3.72
N GLY A 322 20.53 3.13 -5.00
CA GLY A 322 21.92 3.04 -5.47
C GLY A 322 22.36 1.63 -5.87
N LYS A 323 21.52 0.62 -5.66
CA LYS A 323 21.76 -0.78 -6.02
C LYS A 323 20.56 -1.41 -6.73
N GLN A 324 19.37 -1.13 -6.26
CA GLN A 324 18.10 -1.65 -6.78
C GLN A 324 16.96 -0.66 -6.54
N PHE A 325 15.86 -0.87 -7.25
CA PHE A 325 14.60 -0.17 -6.98
C PHE A 325 13.86 -0.87 -5.84
N ILE A 326 13.45 -0.10 -4.84
CA ILE A 326 12.73 -0.60 -3.65
C ILE A 326 11.30 -0.08 -3.70
N ASP A 327 10.31 -0.97 -3.54
CA ASP A 327 8.90 -0.62 -3.37
C ASP A 327 8.75 0.34 -2.16
N SER A 328 8.43 1.60 -2.44
CA SER A 328 8.47 2.70 -1.47
C SER A 328 7.09 3.09 -0.99
N SER A 329 6.08 3.02 -1.85
CA SER A 329 4.71 3.36 -1.52
C SER A 329 3.76 2.61 -2.43
N SER A 330 2.61 2.22 -1.91
CA SER A 330 1.54 1.64 -2.71
C SER A 330 0.20 1.82 -2.01
N GLY A 331 -0.88 1.89 -2.79
CA GLY A 331 -2.22 2.10 -2.27
C GLY A 331 -3.25 2.31 -3.36
N ASN A 332 -4.44 2.72 -2.95
CA ASN A 332 -5.53 3.08 -3.85
C ASN A 332 -6.40 4.19 -3.25
N THR A 333 -7.37 4.66 -4.01
CA THR A 333 -8.27 5.74 -3.60
C THR A 333 -9.67 5.30 -3.19
N GLY A 334 -9.81 4.00 -2.86
CA GLY A 334 -11.06 3.36 -2.50
C GLY A 334 -11.90 2.89 -3.69
N ARG A 335 -13.16 2.53 -3.42
CA ARG A 335 -14.08 2.02 -4.45
C ARG A 335 -14.51 3.09 -5.45
N CYS A 336 -14.71 2.65 -6.69
CA CYS A 336 -15.28 3.41 -7.78
C CYS A 336 -16.79 3.62 -7.56
N ARG A 337 -17.13 4.61 -6.74
CA ARG A 337 -18.49 4.90 -6.26
C ARG A 337 -19.03 6.25 -6.74
N LEU A 338 -18.44 6.85 -7.79
CA LEU A 338 -18.79 8.18 -8.28
C LEU A 338 -18.80 9.25 -7.18
N ILE A 339 -17.91 9.12 -6.19
CA ILE A 339 -17.80 10.13 -5.13
C ILE A 339 -17.14 11.38 -5.68
N ARG A 340 -15.94 11.26 -6.27
CA ARG A 340 -15.22 12.38 -6.90
C ARG A 340 -14.20 11.88 -7.90
N ALA A 341 -13.83 12.73 -8.86
CA ALA A 341 -12.70 12.46 -9.74
C ALA A 341 -11.41 12.30 -8.91
N GLY A 342 -10.56 11.32 -9.27
CA GLY A 342 -9.37 10.94 -8.50
C GLY A 342 -9.63 9.94 -7.38
N GLY A 343 -10.90 9.77 -6.96
CA GLY A 343 -11.31 8.92 -5.86
C GLY A 343 -11.36 9.64 -4.52
N ALA A 344 -12.06 9.04 -3.56
CA ALA A 344 -12.49 9.73 -2.35
C ALA A 344 -11.39 9.84 -1.29
N TRP A 345 -10.49 8.87 -1.24
CA TRP A 345 -9.57 8.67 -0.12
C TRP A 345 -8.14 8.44 -0.58
N ASP A 346 -7.19 8.51 0.34
CA ASP A 346 -5.87 7.88 0.21
C ASP A 346 -5.80 6.67 1.15
N ILE A 347 -5.70 5.46 0.58
CA ILE A 347 -5.70 4.19 1.29
C ILE A 347 -4.37 3.46 1.02
N PRO A 348 -3.27 3.88 1.68
CA PRO A 348 -1.98 3.25 1.54
C PRO A 348 -1.99 1.83 2.11
N GLN A 349 -1.23 0.98 1.45
CA GLN A 349 -0.87 -0.37 1.84
C GLN A 349 0.61 -0.43 2.25
N ARG A 350 1.46 0.31 1.53
CA ARG A 350 2.86 0.49 1.88
C ARG A 350 3.18 1.96 2.05
N VAL A 351 3.86 2.25 3.15
CA VAL A 351 4.42 3.57 3.48
C VAL A 351 5.88 3.39 3.85
N THR A 352 6.76 4.20 3.26
CA THR A 352 8.16 4.33 3.65
C THR A 352 8.52 5.80 3.79
N ARG A 353 9.59 6.07 4.53
CA ARG A 353 10.21 7.38 4.60
C ARG A 353 11.35 7.39 3.59
N VAL A 354 11.32 8.33 2.65
CA VAL A 354 12.39 8.48 1.65
C VAL A 354 13.24 9.69 2.01
N GLU A 355 14.55 9.49 2.13
CA GLU A 355 15.53 10.57 2.29
C GLU A 355 16.50 10.55 1.12
N THR A 356 16.82 11.72 0.56
CA THR A 356 17.84 11.83 -0.49
C THR A 356 19.23 11.91 0.13
N ARG A 357 20.18 11.14 -0.42
CA ARG A 357 21.58 11.16 0.02
C ARG A 357 22.27 12.50 -0.17
#